data_AF-A0A836RI99-F1
#
_entry.id   AF-A0A836RI99-F1
#
_cell.length_a   1.000
_cell.length_b   1.000
_cell.length_c   1.000
_cell.angle_alpha   90.00
_cell.angle_beta   90.00
_cell.angle_gamma   90.00
#
_symmetry.space_group_name_H-M   'P 1'
#
loop_
_entity.id
_entity.type
_entity.pdbx_description
1 polymer ?
#
loop_
_entity_poly.entity_id
_entity_poly.type
_entity_poly.pdbx_seq_one_letter_code
_entity_poly.pdbx_strand_id
1 'polypeptide(L)'
;MKHVGLNVAADPFFSASYIGATGGLVIVSADDPGCHSSQNEQDNRHYARAAKVPILEPSDSEEARRFTRIAFEMSERFDTPVLLRLTTRISHSRSVVILKERVEHPIPRYEKGFAKRVLLPMNARRRHRFVEERTARLQEFSESFDENRIEFQDKGIGVITDSVAYQYVKEVLPEASILKLAMVWPFPDEKVKRFAGSVGRVVVVEENDPFIENEVRRLHLSPEGKEKIPILGELNPTVVADGLKIGFGEEDSPVVEGLPPRPPVMCPGCPHLGVFNIIKKLRLIAHGDIGCYTLGALLPLNAMDTCVDMGASVGTAYGMQLVSDKKTRKRVVAVIGDSTFFHSGITPLLNTYYNSGTGTVLILDNRTTAMTGHQGHP
;
A
#
# COMPACT_ATOMS: atom_id res chain seq x y z
N MET A 1 -6.72 0.47 -3.86
CA MET A 1 -6.60 1.53 -2.83
C MET A 1 -5.12 1.82 -2.60
N LYS A 2 -4.77 2.98 -2.03
CA LYS A 2 -3.40 3.19 -1.51
C LYS A 2 -3.19 2.37 -0.24
N HIS A 3 -1.94 2.15 0.15
CA HIS A 3 -1.59 1.35 1.34
C HIS A 3 -2.30 1.79 2.61
N VAL A 4 -2.41 3.10 2.86
CA VAL A 4 -3.11 3.63 4.04
C VAL A 4 -4.60 3.28 4.06
N GLY A 5 -5.20 3.05 2.90
CA GLY A 5 -6.58 2.60 2.83
C GLY A 5 -6.75 1.19 3.42
N LEU A 6 -5.74 0.33 3.31
CA LEU A 6 -5.78 -1.00 3.93
C LEU A 6 -5.74 -0.91 5.47
N ASN A 7 -5.14 0.15 6.04
CA ASN A 7 -5.19 0.41 7.48
C ASN A 7 -6.63 0.66 7.95
N VAL A 8 -7.40 1.39 7.17
CA VAL A 8 -8.83 1.65 7.45
C VAL A 8 -9.62 0.34 7.35
N ALA A 9 -9.28 -0.48 6.35
CA ALA A 9 -9.90 -1.78 6.14
C ALA A 9 -9.28 -2.92 6.98
N ALA A 10 -8.47 -2.62 8.00
CA ALA A 10 -7.72 -3.64 8.73
C ALA A 10 -8.62 -4.69 9.39
N ASP A 11 -9.59 -4.27 10.20
CA ASP A 11 -10.49 -5.20 10.89
C ASP A 11 -11.25 -6.15 9.93
N PRO A 12 -11.93 -5.66 8.87
CA PRO A 12 -12.55 -6.54 7.89
C PRO A 12 -11.52 -7.37 7.10
N PHE A 13 -10.31 -6.88 6.84
CA PHE A 13 -9.26 -7.64 6.15
C PHE A 13 -8.80 -8.87 6.95
N PHE A 14 -8.54 -8.70 8.26
CA PHE A 14 -8.18 -9.81 9.14
C PHE A 14 -9.33 -10.81 9.29
N SER A 15 -10.56 -10.31 9.44
CA SER A 15 -11.75 -11.15 9.51
C SER A 15 -12.05 -11.89 8.20
N ALA A 16 -11.77 -11.27 7.04
CA ALA A 16 -11.95 -11.86 5.72
C ALA A 16 -11.10 -13.13 5.53
N SER A 17 -9.88 -13.15 6.07
CA SER A 17 -9.02 -14.34 6.06
C SER A 17 -9.65 -15.55 6.78
N TYR A 18 -10.47 -15.30 7.81
CA TYR A 18 -11.18 -16.35 8.55
C TYR A 18 -12.44 -16.81 7.82
N ILE A 19 -13.29 -15.88 7.39
CA ILE A 19 -14.55 -16.23 6.71
C ILE A 19 -14.33 -16.75 5.29
N GLY A 20 -13.15 -16.54 4.73
CA GLY A 20 -12.76 -16.98 3.41
C GLY A 20 -13.45 -16.20 2.29
N ALA A 21 -13.51 -16.82 1.11
CA ALA A 21 -14.12 -16.30 -0.09
C ALA A 21 -15.39 -17.13 -0.45
N THR A 22 -16.14 -16.71 -1.46
CA THR A 22 -17.28 -17.51 -1.98
C THR A 22 -17.27 -17.53 -3.49
N GLY A 23 -17.03 -16.37 -4.11
CA GLY A 23 -16.28 -16.26 -5.36
C GLY A 23 -14.93 -15.59 -5.07
N GLY A 24 -14.14 -15.33 -6.11
CA GLY A 24 -12.83 -14.72 -5.93
C GLY A 24 -12.90 -13.30 -5.35
N LEU A 25 -12.06 -13.03 -4.36
CA LEU A 25 -11.90 -11.75 -3.68
C LEU A 25 -10.45 -11.29 -3.77
N VAL A 26 -10.20 -10.25 -4.56
CA VAL A 26 -8.87 -9.65 -4.74
C VAL A 26 -8.89 -8.24 -4.16
N ILE A 27 -7.91 -7.96 -3.32
CA ILE A 27 -7.71 -6.64 -2.72
C ILE A 27 -6.49 -6.03 -3.41
N VAL A 28 -6.67 -4.90 -4.09
CA VAL A 28 -5.56 -4.20 -4.75
C VAL A 28 -5.06 -3.10 -3.83
N SER A 29 -3.80 -3.21 -3.39
CA SER A 29 -3.13 -2.19 -2.58
C SER A 29 -1.90 -1.67 -3.30
N ALA A 30 -1.81 -0.36 -3.46
CA ALA A 30 -0.63 0.31 -4.00
C ALA A 30 0.15 0.95 -2.85
N ASP A 31 1.35 0.45 -2.60
CA ASP A 31 2.30 1.00 -1.64
C ASP A 31 3.11 2.12 -2.32
N ASP A 32 3.51 3.14 -1.54
CA ASP A 32 4.17 4.35 -2.05
C ASP A 32 5.58 4.55 -1.45
N PRO A 33 6.58 3.73 -1.88
CA PRO A 33 7.99 3.98 -1.54
C PRO A 33 8.37 5.42 -1.91
N GLY A 34 9.03 6.15 -1.01
CA GLY A 34 9.38 7.56 -1.20
C GLY A 34 8.27 8.57 -0.89
N CYS A 35 7.08 8.15 -0.44
CA CYS A 35 5.98 9.05 -0.07
C CYS A 35 5.63 10.10 -1.16
N HIS A 36 5.59 9.72 -2.44
CA HIS A 36 5.33 10.69 -3.52
C HIS A 36 3.99 11.39 -3.35
N SER A 37 3.01 10.69 -2.77
CA SER A 37 1.65 11.20 -2.63
C SER A 37 0.93 10.66 -1.39
N SER A 38 1.69 10.17 -0.41
CA SER A 38 1.18 9.53 0.80
C SER A 38 1.83 10.12 2.05
N GLN A 39 1.20 9.91 3.21
CA GLN A 39 1.62 10.49 4.48
C GLN A 39 2.79 9.73 5.12
N ASN A 40 3.00 8.48 4.70
CA ASN A 40 4.03 7.59 5.21
C ASN A 40 4.49 6.59 4.14
N GLU A 41 5.69 6.03 4.35
CA GLU A 41 6.12 4.79 3.71
C GLU A 41 5.62 3.63 4.58
N GLN A 42 5.00 2.64 3.95
CA GLN A 42 4.46 1.47 4.61
C GLN A 42 4.60 0.27 3.69
N ASP A 43 4.90 -0.87 4.29
CA ASP A 43 4.98 -2.13 3.57
C ASP A 43 3.83 -3.07 3.97
N ASN A 44 2.90 -3.27 3.03
CA ASN A 44 1.73 -4.11 3.24
C ASN A 44 1.99 -5.61 3.16
N ARG A 45 3.22 -6.04 2.83
CA ARG A 45 3.63 -7.44 3.02
C ARG A 45 3.47 -7.85 4.49
N HIS A 46 3.70 -6.93 5.44
CA HIS A 46 3.47 -7.17 6.86
C HIS A 46 1.98 -7.37 7.21
N TYR A 47 1.06 -6.63 6.59
CA TYR A 47 -0.37 -6.86 6.73
C TYR A 47 -0.78 -8.23 6.20
N ALA A 48 -0.31 -8.59 5.00
CA ALA A 48 -0.56 -9.90 4.41
C ALA A 48 -0.10 -11.05 5.33
N ARG A 49 1.12 -10.92 5.89
CA ARG A 49 1.67 -11.88 6.86
C ARG A 49 0.81 -11.99 8.10
N ALA A 50 0.50 -10.87 8.74
CA ALA A 50 -0.27 -10.82 9.99
C ALA A 50 -1.69 -11.37 9.82
N ALA A 51 -2.35 -11.06 8.71
CA ALA A 51 -3.68 -11.55 8.39
C ALA A 51 -3.68 -12.97 7.79
N LYS A 52 -2.51 -13.58 7.55
CA LYS A 52 -2.35 -14.88 6.86
C LYS A 52 -2.99 -14.89 5.47
N VAL A 53 -2.92 -13.77 4.75
CA VAL A 53 -3.48 -13.58 3.41
C VAL A 53 -2.37 -13.72 2.37
N PRO A 54 -2.51 -14.56 1.32
CA PRO A 54 -1.53 -14.63 0.25
C PRO A 54 -1.41 -13.30 -0.50
N ILE A 55 -0.21 -13.00 -0.98
CA ILE A 55 0.11 -11.77 -1.70
C ILE A 55 0.78 -12.08 -3.03
N LEU A 56 0.37 -11.36 -4.08
CA LEU A 56 1.00 -11.39 -5.41
C LEU A 56 1.52 -10.01 -5.77
N GLU A 57 2.70 -9.97 -6.40
CA GLU A 57 3.46 -8.74 -6.69
C GLU A 57 3.96 -8.73 -8.15
N PRO A 58 3.29 -7.99 -9.04
CA PRO A 58 3.69 -7.89 -10.44
C PRO A 58 4.86 -6.93 -10.65
N SER A 59 5.71 -7.21 -11.65
CA SER A 59 6.84 -6.35 -12.04
C SER A 59 6.57 -5.40 -13.21
N ASP A 60 5.41 -5.52 -13.85
CA ASP A 60 4.99 -4.69 -14.99
C ASP A 60 3.47 -4.76 -15.21
N SER A 61 2.97 -4.05 -16.23
CA SER A 61 1.54 -3.98 -16.54
C SER A 61 0.95 -5.30 -17.06
N GLU A 62 1.75 -6.14 -17.74
CA GLU A 62 1.28 -7.44 -18.25
C GLU A 62 1.16 -8.45 -17.11
N GLU A 63 2.12 -8.47 -16.19
CA GLU A 63 2.01 -9.22 -14.95
C GLU A 63 0.86 -8.74 -14.09
N ALA A 64 0.64 -7.43 -13.97
CA ALA A 64 -0.51 -6.94 -13.21
C ALA A 64 -1.83 -7.50 -13.77
N ARG A 65 -2.01 -7.49 -15.09
CA ARG A 65 -3.17 -8.12 -15.75
C ARG A 65 -3.25 -9.62 -15.46
N ARG A 66 -2.13 -10.35 -15.64
CA ARG A 66 -2.06 -11.80 -15.49
C ARG A 66 -2.27 -12.24 -14.05
N PHE A 67 -1.61 -11.60 -13.10
CA PHE A 67 -1.66 -11.90 -11.67
C PHE A 67 -3.01 -11.54 -11.07
N THR A 68 -3.71 -10.51 -11.60
CA THR A 68 -5.10 -10.25 -11.21
C THR A 68 -5.98 -11.48 -11.47
N ARG A 69 -5.87 -12.11 -12.66
CA ARG A 69 -6.61 -13.34 -12.97
C ARG A 69 -6.22 -14.49 -12.05
N ILE A 70 -4.92 -14.71 -11.86
CA ILE A 70 -4.40 -15.75 -10.96
C ILE A 70 -4.87 -15.51 -9.52
N ALA A 71 -4.97 -14.26 -9.07
CA ALA A 71 -5.43 -13.90 -7.74
C ALA A 71 -6.90 -14.29 -7.53
N PHE A 72 -7.77 -14.11 -8.52
CA PHE A 72 -9.16 -14.60 -8.44
C PHE A 72 -9.21 -16.13 -8.35
N GLU A 73 -8.48 -16.83 -9.23
CA GLU A 73 -8.40 -18.30 -9.23
C GLU A 73 -7.84 -18.85 -7.90
N MET A 74 -6.78 -18.21 -7.38
CA MET A 74 -6.17 -18.54 -6.09
C MET A 74 -7.14 -18.27 -4.93
N SER A 75 -7.86 -17.15 -4.96
CA SER A 75 -8.82 -16.79 -3.93
C SER A 75 -9.93 -17.84 -3.80
N GLU A 76 -10.46 -18.32 -4.94
CA GLU A 76 -11.47 -19.37 -4.98
C GLU A 76 -10.90 -20.72 -4.55
N ARG A 77 -9.74 -21.10 -5.08
CA ARG A 77 -9.09 -22.39 -4.79
C ARG A 77 -8.75 -22.56 -3.32
N PHE A 78 -8.24 -21.50 -2.68
CA PHE A 78 -7.79 -21.55 -1.30
C PHE A 78 -8.80 -20.96 -0.30
N ASP A 79 -9.96 -20.50 -0.77
CA ASP A 79 -11.03 -19.93 0.06
C ASP A 79 -10.51 -18.82 0.99
N THR A 80 -9.89 -17.79 0.40
CA THR A 80 -9.28 -16.63 1.08
C THR A 80 -9.28 -15.40 0.17
N PRO A 81 -9.32 -14.16 0.70
CA PRO A 81 -8.85 -13.01 -0.07
C PRO A 81 -7.41 -13.21 -0.55
N VAL A 82 -7.04 -12.55 -1.65
CA VAL A 82 -5.65 -12.41 -2.13
C VAL A 82 -5.32 -10.94 -2.23
N LEU A 83 -4.17 -10.54 -1.69
CA LEU A 83 -3.65 -9.18 -1.82
C LEU A 83 -2.83 -9.08 -3.12
N LEU A 84 -3.25 -8.23 -4.05
CA LEU A 84 -2.43 -7.83 -5.19
C LEU A 84 -1.74 -6.52 -4.81
N ARG A 85 -0.45 -6.60 -4.46
CA ARG A 85 0.35 -5.44 -4.08
C ARG A 85 1.02 -4.84 -5.31
N LEU A 86 0.91 -3.53 -5.44
CA LEU A 86 1.57 -2.73 -6.46
C LEU A 86 2.48 -1.71 -5.76
N THR A 87 3.47 -1.18 -6.47
CA THR A 87 4.24 -0.01 -6.02
C THR A 87 4.04 1.18 -6.95
N THR A 88 4.56 2.34 -6.58
CA THR A 88 4.41 3.60 -7.33
C THR A 88 4.80 3.44 -8.79
N ARG A 89 5.97 2.90 -9.11
CA ARG A 89 6.38 2.69 -10.51
C ARG A 89 5.47 1.73 -11.27
N ILE A 90 4.98 0.66 -10.68
CA ILE A 90 4.03 -0.24 -11.37
C ILE A 90 2.74 0.50 -11.74
N SER A 91 2.29 1.41 -10.87
CA SER A 91 1.06 2.18 -11.05
C SER A 91 1.22 3.39 -11.99
N HIS A 92 2.45 3.90 -12.14
CA HIS A 92 2.77 5.11 -12.92
C HIS A 92 3.59 4.86 -14.19
N SER A 93 3.85 3.59 -14.55
CA SER A 93 4.53 3.19 -15.77
C SER A 93 3.58 2.47 -16.75
N ARG A 94 4.08 2.20 -17.97
CA ARG A 94 3.32 1.49 -19.01
C ARG A 94 4.23 0.43 -19.63
N SER A 95 3.70 -0.78 -19.82
CA SER A 95 4.34 -1.83 -20.64
C SER A 95 3.36 -2.37 -21.69
N VAL A 96 3.88 -3.17 -22.62
CA VAL A 96 3.04 -3.90 -23.58
C VAL A 96 2.19 -4.91 -22.82
N VAL A 97 0.90 -4.93 -23.10
CA VAL A 97 -0.07 -5.85 -22.48
C VAL A 97 -0.72 -6.69 -23.57
N ILE A 98 -0.75 -8.00 -23.38
CA ILE A 98 -1.40 -8.93 -24.31
C ILE A 98 -2.83 -9.15 -23.82
N LEU A 99 -3.79 -8.52 -24.49
CA LEU A 99 -5.20 -8.69 -24.18
C LEU A 99 -5.62 -10.15 -24.38
N LYS A 100 -6.46 -10.63 -23.46
CA LYS A 100 -7.10 -11.95 -23.55
C LYS A 100 -8.60 -11.76 -23.53
N GLU A 101 -9.33 -12.70 -24.12
CA GLU A 101 -10.78 -12.70 -24.04
C GLU A 101 -11.24 -12.80 -22.59
N ARG A 102 -12.32 -12.08 -22.28
CA ARG A 102 -12.96 -12.14 -20.98
C ARG A 102 -13.64 -13.50 -20.84
N VAL A 103 -13.35 -14.18 -19.73
CA VAL A 103 -14.04 -15.42 -19.35
C VAL A 103 -15.11 -15.06 -18.34
N GLU A 104 -16.37 -15.42 -18.63
CA GLU A 104 -17.46 -15.30 -17.67
C GLU A 104 -17.48 -16.54 -16.78
N HIS A 105 -17.59 -16.32 -15.47
CA HIS A 105 -17.74 -17.38 -14.48
C HIS A 105 -19.18 -17.42 -13.97
N PRO A 106 -19.73 -18.62 -13.67
CA PRO A 106 -21.05 -18.73 -13.09
C PRO A 106 -21.09 -18.03 -11.73
N ILE A 107 -22.19 -17.34 -11.44
CA ILE A 107 -22.40 -16.72 -10.13
C ILE A 107 -22.49 -17.83 -9.08
N PRO A 108 -21.64 -17.82 -8.02
CA PRO A 108 -21.72 -18.82 -6.97
C PRO A 108 -23.10 -18.83 -6.31
N ARG A 109 -23.65 -20.04 -6.06
CA ARG A 109 -24.92 -20.17 -5.37
C ARG A 109 -24.81 -19.63 -3.94
N TYR A 110 -25.81 -18.87 -3.53
CA TYR A 110 -25.93 -18.49 -2.12
C TYR A 110 -26.25 -19.72 -1.26
N GLU A 111 -25.42 -19.95 -0.25
CA GLU A 111 -25.63 -20.99 0.76
C GLU A 111 -25.49 -20.39 2.15
N LYS A 112 -26.36 -20.74 3.10
CA LYS A 112 -26.24 -20.24 4.48
C LYS A 112 -25.06 -20.93 5.17
N GLY A 113 -24.09 -20.16 5.66
CA GLY A 113 -22.86 -20.71 6.26
C GLY A 113 -22.57 -20.20 7.66
N PHE A 114 -23.37 -20.58 8.68
CA PHE A 114 -23.21 -20.07 10.05
C PHE A 114 -21.80 -20.30 10.62
N ALA A 115 -21.29 -21.52 10.53
CA ALA A 115 -19.97 -21.88 11.08
C ALA A 115 -18.78 -21.21 10.37
N LYS A 116 -18.98 -20.77 9.12
CA LYS A 116 -17.95 -20.11 8.30
C LYS A 116 -18.03 -18.59 8.38
N ARG A 117 -19.23 -18.03 8.26
CA ARG A 117 -19.46 -16.59 8.00
C ARG A 117 -19.89 -15.79 9.23
N VAL A 118 -20.19 -16.44 10.35
CA VAL A 118 -20.50 -15.75 11.61
C VAL A 118 -19.35 -16.00 12.58
N LEU A 119 -18.49 -15.00 12.78
CA LEU A 119 -17.27 -15.11 13.61
C LEU A 119 -17.57 -14.99 15.12
N LEU A 120 -18.45 -15.86 15.62
CA LEU A 120 -18.53 -16.12 17.06
C LEU A 120 -17.24 -16.78 17.54
N PRO A 121 -16.81 -16.60 18.80
CA PRO A 121 -15.57 -17.19 19.30
C PRO A 121 -15.41 -18.70 19.05
N MET A 122 -16.50 -19.46 19.14
CA MET A 122 -16.51 -20.90 18.80
C MET A 122 -16.17 -21.15 17.32
N ASN A 123 -16.75 -20.37 16.41
CA ASN A 123 -16.53 -20.49 14.97
C ASN A 123 -15.13 -19.98 14.60
N ALA A 124 -14.71 -18.84 15.16
CA ALA A 124 -13.38 -18.27 14.93
C ALA A 124 -12.26 -19.25 15.30
N ARG A 125 -12.35 -19.95 16.44
CA ARG A 125 -11.36 -20.98 16.83
C ARG A 125 -11.28 -22.14 15.82
N ARG A 126 -12.42 -22.57 15.27
CA ARG A 126 -12.46 -23.62 14.23
C ARG A 126 -11.90 -23.10 12.91
N ARG A 127 -12.26 -21.87 12.53
CA ARG A 127 -11.76 -21.21 11.31
C ARG A 127 -10.27 -20.91 11.38
N HIS A 128 -9.71 -20.67 12.56
CA HIS A 128 -8.27 -20.51 12.70
C HIS A 128 -7.50 -21.76 12.28
N ARG A 129 -7.98 -22.97 12.64
CA ARG A 129 -7.37 -24.22 12.15
C ARG A 129 -7.37 -24.30 10.63
N PHE A 130 -8.52 -23.97 10.01
CA PHE A 130 -8.63 -23.87 8.57
C PHE A 130 -7.64 -22.85 7.98
N VAL A 131 -7.47 -21.68 8.61
CA VAL A 131 -6.51 -20.65 8.17
C VAL A 131 -5.09 -21.21 8.16
N GLU A 132 -4.64 -21.87 9.24
CA GLU A 132 -3.29 -22.44 9.31
C GLU A 132 -3.09 -23.59 8.31
N GLU A 133 -4.05 -24.51 8.19
CA GLU A 133 -4.02 -25.59 7.18
C GLU A 133 -3.98 -25.02 5.75
N ARG A 134 -4.74 -23.96 5.49
CA ARG A 134 -4.75 -23.26 4.20
C ARG A 134 -3.44 -22.52 3.96
N THR A 135 -2.83 -21.89 4.97
CA THR A 135 -1.53 -21.23 4.85
C THR A 135 -0.43 -22.25 4.51
N ALA A 136 -0.44 -23.43 5.12
CA ALA A 136 0.48 -24.52 4.75
C ALA A 136 0.29 -24.96 3.29
N ARG A 137 -0.96 -25.17 2.84
CA ARG A 137 -1.25 -25.50 1.42
C ARG A 137 -0.82 -24.39 0.45
N LEU A 138 -0.93 -23.13 0.84
CA LEU A 138 -0.44 -21.99 0.05
C LEU A 138 1.10 -21.97 -0.02
N GLN A 139 1.78 -22.35 1.06
CA GLN A 139 3.23 -22.49 1.07
C GLN A 139 3.68 -23.62 0.13
N GLU A 140 3.06 -24.81 0.21
CA GLU A 140 3.31 -25.90 -0.74
C GLU A 140 3.05 -25.47 -2.20
N PHE A 141 1.99 -24.67 -2.41
CA PHE A 141 1.70 -24.10 -3.72
C PHE A 141 2.79 -23.13 -4.17
N SER A 142 3.31 -22.26 -3.29
CA SER A 142 4.32 -21.26 -3.68
C SER A 142 5.65 -21.90 -4.14
N GLU A 143 5.97 -23.11 -3.64
CA GLU A 143 7.11 -23.92 -4.09
C GLU A 143 7.00 -24.37 -5.55
N SER A 144 5.77 -24.67 -6.00
CA SER A 144 5.47 -25.15 -7.36
C SER A 144 4.86 -24.07 -8.25
N PHE A 145 4.66 -22.86 -7.74
CA PHE A 145 4.05 -21.78 -8.49
C PHE A 145 4.99 -21.30 -9.60
N ASP A 146 4.53 -21.45 -10.85
CA ASP A 146 5.33 -21.17 -12.06
C ASP A 146 5.77 -19.71 -12.18
N GLU A 147 5.03 -18.77 -11.58
CA GLU A 147 5.38 -17.34 -11.61
C GLU A 147 6.49 -16.98 -10.60
N ASN A 148 6.76 -17.84 -9.61
CA ASN A 148 8.00 -17.78 -8.83
C ASN A 148 9.13 -18.38 -9.70
N ARG A 149 9.77 -17.54 -10.51
CA ARG A 149 10.63 -17.94 -11.63
C ARG A 149 12.10 -17.85 -11.26
N ILE A 150 12.85 -18.88 -11.66
CA ILE A 150 14.31 -18.85 -11.63
C ILE A 150 14.82 -18.66 -13.05
N GLU A 151 15.62 -17.62 -13.27
CA GLU A 151 16.34 -17.32 -14.49
C GLU A 151 17.83 -17.56 -14.21
N PHE A 152 18.37 -18.69 -14.66
CA PHE A 152 19.80 -18.97 -14.52
C PHE A 152 20.59 -18.30 -15.65
N GLN A 153 21.67 -17.63 -15.26
CA GLN A 153 22.71 -17.06 -16.13
C GLN A 153 24.07 -17.31 -15.47
N ASP A 154 24.88 -16.28 -15.26
CA ASP A 154 26.07 -16.37 -14.41
C ASP A 154 25.63 -16.73 -12.97
N LYS A 155 26.31 -17.72 -12.40
CA LYS A 155 26.03 -18.24 -11.05
C LYS A 155 26.93 -17.63 -9.99
N GLY A 156 27.79 -16.67 -10.34
CA GLY A 156 28.61 -15.94 -9.37
C GLY A 156 27.75 -15.11 -8.42
N ILE A 157 26.71 -14.45 -8.94
CA ILE A 157 25.73 -13.68 -8.16
C ILE A 157 24.32 -14.20 -8.47
N GLY A 158 23.60 -14.56 -7.42
CA GLY A 158 22.17 -14.84 -7.46
C GLY A 158 21.38 -13.75 -6.75
N VAL A 159 20.41 -13.16 -7.43
CA VAL A 159 19.55 -12.11 -6.88
C VAL A 159 18.15 -12.68 -6.60
N ILE A 160 17.65 -12.52 -5.37
CA ILE A 160 16.26 -12.78 -5.00
C ILE A 160 15.53 -11.45 -4.96
N THR A 161 14.47 -11.31 -5.74
CA THR A 161 13.76 -10.04 -5.90
C THR A 161 12.29 -10.25 -6.25
N ASP A 162 11.49 -9.20 -6.16
CA ASP A 162 10.07 -9.18 -6.44
C ASP A 162 9.66 -7.86 -7.13
N SER A 163 8.41 -7.79 -7.57
CA SER A 163 7.78 -6.54 -8.01
C SER A 163 8.65 -5.73 -9.01
N VAL A 164 8.61 -4.40 -8.96
CA VAL A 164 9.40 -3.53 -9.84
C VAL A 164 10.92 -3.69 -9.66
N ALA A 165 11.39 -4.11 -8.48
CA ALA A 165 12.81 -4.30 -8.20
C ALA A 165 13.44 -5.33 -9.16
N TYR A 166 12.66 -6.31 -9.63
CA TYR A 166 13.06 -7.21 -10.72
C TYR A 166 13.55 -6.46 -11.97
N GLN A 167 12.85 -5.40 -12.39
CA GLN A 167 13.25 -4.64 -13.59
C GLN A 167 14.57 -3.92 -13.37
N TYR A 168 14.77 -3.32 -12.20
CA TYR A 168 16.02 -2.64 -11.85
C TYR A 168 17.19 -3.61 -11.83
N VAL A 169 16.99 -4.81 -11.26
CA VAL A 169 18.01 -5.86 -11.24
C VAL A 169 18.34 -6.32 -12.67
N LYS A 170 17.36 -6.51 -13.54
CA LYS A 170 17.61 -6.91 -14.95
C LYS A 170 18.42 -5.87 -15.72
N GLU A 171 18.29 -4.58 -15.37
CA GLU A 171 19.02 -3.50 -16.00
C GLU A 171 20.46 -3.41 -15.47
N VAL A 172 20.64 -3.47 -14.14
CA VAL A 172 21.95 -3.31 -13.47
C VAL A 172 22.82 -4.57 -13.56
N LEU A 173 22.19 -5.75 -13.54
CA LEU A 173 22.83 -7.07 -13.47
C LEU A 173 22.26 -8.01 -14.54
N PRO A 174 22.44 -7.71 -15.84
CA PRO A 174 21.82 -8.49 -16.93
C PRO A 174 22.27 -9.96 -16.96
N GLU A 175 23.50 -10.22 -16.51
CA GLU A 175 24.11 -11.56 -16.50
C GLU A 175 23.90 -12.33 -15.19
N ALA A 176 23.31 -11.72 -14.15
CA ALA A 176 23.11 -12.42 -12.88
C ALA A 176 21.99 -13.46 -12.98
N SER A 177 22.12 -14.55 -12.23
CA SER A 177 21.00 -15.47 -12.01
C SER A 177 19.97 -14.80 -11.09
N ILE A 178 18.69 -14.91 -11.41
CA ILE A 178 17.61 -14.21 -10.67
C ILE A 178 16.54 -15.21 -10.23
N LEU A 179 16.16 -15.17 -8.96
CA LEU A 179 14.90 -15.73 -8.47
C LEU A 179 13.91 -14.59 -8.28
N LYS A 180 12.94 -14.52 -9.19
CA LYS A 180 11.84 -13.58 -9.11
C LYS A 180 10.67 -14.21 -8.36
N LEU A 181 10.27 -13.62 -7.25
CA LEU A 181 9.10 -14.02 -6.48
C LEU A 181 7.89 -13.22 -6.96
N ALA A 182 6.93 -13.91 -7.58
CA ALA A 182 5.60 -13.37 -7.84
C ALA A 182 4.71 -13.44 -6.59
N MET A 183 4.93 -14.44 -5.75
CA MET A 183 4.23 -14.67 -4.49
C MET A 183 5.24 -14.63 -3.35
N VAL A 184 5.31 -13.49 -2.65
CA VAL A 184 6.27 -13.28 -1.56
C VAL A 184 5.78 -13.81 -0.21
N TRP A 185 4.47 -14.05 -0.07
CA TRP A 185 3.88 -14.67 1.12
C TRP A 185 2.63 -15.51 0.79
N PRO A 186 2.52 -16.75 1.30
CA PRO A 186 3.55 -17.53 2.00
C PRO A 186 4.83 -17.81 1.19
N PHE A 187 5.96 -17.85 1.89
CA PHE A 187 7.29 -17.86 1.29
C PHE A 187 7.71 -19.27 0.80
N PRO A 188 8.34 -19.40 -0.39
CA PRO A 188 8.75 -20.69 -0.95
C PRO A 188 10.16 -21.11 -0.46
N ASP A 189 10.22 -21.61 0.77
CA ASP A 189 11.44 -22.00 1.50
C ASP A 189 12.36 -22.92 0.67
N GLU A 190 11.85 -23.98 0.05
CA GLU A 190 12.67 -24.98 -0.65
C GLU A 190 13.16 -24.49 -2.02
N LYS A 191 12.33 -23.75 -2.76
CA LYS A 191 12.74 -23.09 -4.01
C LYS A 191 13.86 -22.08 -3.75
N VAL A 192 13.75 -21.30 -2.68
CA VAL A 192 14.76 -20.31 -2.29
C VAL A 192 16.06 -20.99 -1.88
N LYS A 193 16.02 -22.04 -1.05
CA LYS A 193 17.23 -22.82 -0.70
C LYS A 193 17.91 -23.40 -1.93
N ARG A 194 17.14 -23.99 -2.86
CA ARG A 194 17.66 -24.57 -4.10
C ARG A 194 18.35 -23.51 -4.97
N PHE A 195 17.75 -22.33 -5.12
CA PHE A 195 18.34 -21.23 -5.86
C PHE A 195 19.63 -20.73 -5.18
N ALA A 196 19.56 -20.44 -3.88
CA ALA A 196 20.70 -19.95 -3.09
C ALA A 196 21.87 -20.94 -3.08
N GLY A 197 21.62 -22.25 -3.00
CA GLY A 197 22.64 -23.29 -3.09
C GLY A 197 23.24 -23.48 -4.49
N SER A 198 22.67 -22.85 -5.52
CA SER A 198 23.15 -22.93 -6.90
C SER A 198 24.00 -21.73 -7.32
N VAL A 199 24.20 -20.73 -6.44
CA VAL A 199 24.91 -19.48 -6.74
C VAL A 199 26.01 -19.22 -5.71
N GLY A 200 27.04 -18.45 -6.07
CA GLY A 200 28.18 -18.14 -5.20
C GLY A 200 27.87 -17.11 -4.13
N ARG A 201 27.10 -16.06 -4.48
CA ARG A 201 26.67 -15.00 -3.57
C ARG A 201 25.17 -14.77 -3.73
N VAL A 202 24.47 -14.57 -2.61
CA VAL A 202 23.03 -14.29 -2.61
C VAL A 202 22.81 -12.82 -2.23
N VAL A 203 22.08 -12.10 -3.08
CA VAL A 203 21.69 -10.71 -2.86
C VAL A 203 20.16 -10.65 -2.86
N VAL A 204 19.57 -9.92 -1.93
CA VAL A 204 18.14 -9.61 -1.91
C VAL A 204 17.96 -8.15 -2.30
N VAL A 205 17.13 -7.91 -3.32
CA VAL A 205 16.77 -6.55 -3.76
C VAL A 205 15.25 -6.42 -3.68
N GLU A 206 14.78 -5.65 -2.71
CA GLU A 206 13.37 -5.40 -2.44
C GLU A 206 13.14 -3.96 -1.98
N GLU A 207 11.98 -3.38 -2.30
CA GLU A 207 11.60 -2.02 -1.83
C GLU A 207 11.13 -2.05 -0.36
N ASN A 208 11.23 -0.92 0.36
CA ASN A 208 10.81 -0.75 1.76
C ASN A 208 11.54 -1.68 2.75
N ASP A 209 10.82 -2.41 3.60
CA ASP A 209 11.37 -3.21 4.70
C ASP A 209 12.11 -4.47 4.19
N PRO A 210 13.04 -5.06 4.99
CA PRO A 210 13.72 -6.33 4.66
C PRO A 210 12.79 -7.55 4.77
N PHE A 211 11.65 -7.57 4.08
CA PHE A 211 10.66 -8.63 4.21
C PHE A 211 11.16 -9.97 3.67
N ILE A 212 11.61 -10.00 2.41
CA ILE A 212 12.18 -11.18 1.74
C ILE A 212 13.52 -11.53 2.38
N GLU A 213 14.36 -10.54 2.65
CA GLU A 213 15.67 -10.70 3.27
C GLU A 213 15.57 -11.41 4.63
N ASN A 214 14.59 -11.04 5.45
CA ASN A 214 14.33 -11.71 6.72
C ASN A 214 13.84 -13.16 6.53
N GLU A 215 13.04 -13.45 5.50
CA GLU A 215 12.65 -14.83 5.18
C GLU A 215 13.85 -15.65 4.70
N VAL A 216 14.72 -15.09 3.87
CA VAL A 216 15.95 -15.75 3.43
C VAL A 216 16.87 -16.03 4.63
N ARG A 217 17.02 -15.07 5.56
CA ARG A 217 17.78 -15.26 6.81
C ARG A 217 17.15 -16.31 7.73
N ARG A 218 15.81 -16.40 7.81
CA ARG A 218 15.10 -17.44 8.56
C ARG A 218 15.51 -18.85 8.10
N LEU A 219 15.90 -19.00 6.85
CA LEU A 219 16.38 -20.28 6.27
C LEU A 219 17.88 -20.55 6.52
N HIS A 220 18.52 -19.76 7.41
CA HIS A 220 19.95 -19.84 7.72
C HIS A 220 20.87 -19.56 6.52
N LEU A 221 20.39 -18.75 5.58
CA LEU A 221 21.19 -18.17 4.50
C LEU A 221 21.69 -16.78 4.92
N SER A 222 22.81 -16.34 4.35
CA SER A 222 23.43 -15.05 4.63
C SER A 222 23.35 -14.13 3.41
N PRO A 223 22.17 -13.59 3.08
CA PRO A 223 22.03 -12.68 1.94
C PRO A 223 22.66 -11.33 2.26
N GLU A 224 23.24 -10.73 1.23
CA GLU A 224 23.45 -9.28 1.17
C GLU A 224 22.11 -8.61 0.81
N GLY A 225 21.83 -7.42 1.31
CA GLY A 225 20.57 -6.73 1.05
C GLY A 225 20.54 -5.32 1.65
N LYS A 226 19.72 -5.08 2.68
CA LYS A 226 19.47 -3.75 3.26
C LYS A 226 20.66 -3.09 3.93
N GLU A 227 21.74 -3.82 4.17
CA GLU A 227 23.02 -3.20 4.58
C GLU A 227 23.71 -2.45 3.42
N LYS A 228 23.27 -2.68 2.17
CA LYS A 228 23.77 -2.07 0.94
C LYS A 228 22.71 -1.30 0.17
N ILE A 229 21.50 -1.85 0.13
CA ILE A 229 20.33 -1.26 -0.53
C ILE A 229 19.53 -0.46 0.50
N PRO A 230 19.16 0.80 0.24
CA PRO A 230 18.46 1.60 1.24
C PRO A 230 17.10 1.00 1.61
N ILE A 231 16.71 1.20 2.87
CA ILE A 231 15.37 0.89 3.38
C ILE A 231 14.37 2.02 3.07
N LEU A 232 14.87 3.23 2.84
CA LEU A 232 14.07 4.44 2.64
C LEU A 232 13.99 4.80 1.16
N GLY A 233 12.83 5.28 0.74
CA GLY A 233 12.64 5.81 -0.59
C GLY A 233 12.40 4.74 -1.65
N GLU A 234 12.13 5.23 -2.86
CA GLU A 234 11.91 4.38 -4.02
C GLU A 234 13.23 3.85 -4.58
N LEU A 235 13.27 2.56 -4.93
CA LEU A 235 14.43 2.02 -5.63
C LEU A 235 14.41 2.43 -7.11
N ASN A 236 15.58 2.48 -7.71
CA ASN A 236 15.78 2.65 -9.14
C ASN A 236 17.12 2.00 -9.54
N PRO A 237 17.42 1.87 -10.84
CA PRO A 237 18.66 1.24 -11.29
C PRO A 237 19.93 1.86 -10.68
N THR A 238 20.01 3.19 -10.61
CA THR A 238 21.16 3.90 -10.01
C THR A 238 21.33 3.53 -8.53
N VAL A 239 20.26 3.57 -7.74
CA VAL A 239 20.30 3.22 -6.31
C VAL A 239 20.72 1.76 -6.09
N VAL A 240 20.23 0.84 -6.93
CA VAL A 240 20.61 -0.58 -6.88
C VAL A 240 22.09 -0.75 -7.25
N ALA A 241 22.55 -0.08 -8.31
CA ALA A 241 23.92 -0.13 -8.76
C ALA A 241 24.90 0.44 -7.72
N ASP A 242 24.60 1.61 -7.14
CA ASP A 242 25.39 2.24 -6.09
C ASP A 242 25.50 1.35 -4.86
N GLY A 243 24.37 0.78 -4.41
CA GLY A 243 24.35 -0.13 -3.26
C GLY A 243 25.21 -1.39 -3.50
N LEU A 244 25.15 -1.95 -4.72
CA LEU A 244 25.94 -3.12 -5.09
C LEU A 244 27.37 -2.78 -5.54
N LYS A 245 27.72 -1.49 -5.63
CA LYS A 245 28.99 -0.97 -6.15
C LYS A 245 29.30 -1.46 -7.56
N ILE A 246 28.29 -1.42 -8.42
CA ILE A 246 28.37 -1.79 -9.83
C ILE A 246 28.35 -0.50 -10.64
N GLY A 247 29.28 -0.34 -11.58
CA GLY A 247 29.25 0.79 -12.50
C GLY A 247 28.02 0.70 -13.40
N PHE A 248 27.13 1.69 -13.35
CA PHE A 248 25.88 1.69 -14.10
C PHE A 248 25.54 3.09 -14.59
N GLY A 249 25.40 3.24 -15.91
CA GLY A 249 25.17 4.52 -16.57
C GLY A 249 26.38 5.46 -16.51
N GLU A 250 26.41 6.46 -17.41
CA GLU A 250 27.18 7.69 -17.18
C GLU A 250 26.31 8.61 -16.29
N GLU A 251 26.90 9.46 -15.45
CA GLU A 251 26.18 10.54 -14.73
C GLU A 251 25.65 11.58 -15.73
N ASP A 252 24.66 11.20 -16.54
CA ASP A 252 24.09 12.04 -17.59
C ASP A 252 22.99 12.94 -17.01
N SER A 253 23.37 13.77 -16.04
CA SER A 253 22.87 15.14 -15.88
C SER A 253 23.44 15.75 -14.60
N PRO A 254 24.15 16.89 -14.66
CA PRO A 254 24.50 17.61 -13.45
C PRO A 254 23.21 17.97 -12.70
N VAL A 255 23.14 17.62 -11.41
CA VAL A 255 22.07 18.09 -10.53
C VAL A 255 22.14 19.61 -10.53
N VAL A 256 21.15 20.26 -11.15
CA VAL A 256 21.08 21.72 -11.18
C VAL A 256 20.72 22.19 -9.78
N GLU A 257 21.72 22.64 -9.03
CA GLU A 257 21.52 23.26 -7.72
C GLU A 257 20.71 24.56 -7.84
N GLY A 258 19.95 24.89 -6.80
CA GLY A 258 19.23 26.17 -6.72
C GLY A 258 17.95 26.25 -7.57
N LEU A 259 17.43 25.13 -8.08
CA LEU A 259 16.11 25.12 -8.71
C LEU A 259 15.02 25.52 -7.68
N PRO A 260 14.10 26.44 -8.05
CA PRO A 260 13.02 26.81 -7.15
C PRO A 260 12.07 25.62 -6.91
N PRO A 261 11.66 25.36 -5.67
CA PRO A 261 10.73 24.29 -5.38
C PRO A 261 9.37 24.58 -6.04
N ARG A 262 8.72 23.53 -6.55
CA ARG A 262 7.37 23.59 -7.11
C ARG A 262 6.41 22.80 -6.22
N PRO A 263 6.05 23.33 -5.03
CA PRO A 263 5.12 22.62 -4.16
C PRO A 263 3.74 22.53 -4.83
N PRO A 264 2.94 21.52 -4.47
CA PRO A 264 1.56 21.45 -4.91
C PRO A 264 0.79 22.68 -4.41
N VAL A 265 -0.05 23.25 -5.26
CA VAL A 265 -0.89 24.42 -4.94
C VAL A 265 -2.34 24.16 -5.31
N MET A 266 -3.26 24.85 -4.66
CA MET A 266 -4.68 24.81 -5.06
C MET A 266 -4.84 25.28 -6.50
N CYS A 267 -5.80 24.69 -7.22
CA CYS A 267 -6.09 25.07 -8.60
C CYS A 267 -6.47 26.56 -8.71
N PRO A 268 -6.13 27.22 -9.82
CA PRO A 268 -6.66 28.56 -10.12
C PRO A 268 -8.18 28.58 -10.03
N GLY A 269 -8.74 29.50 -9.23
CA GLY A 269 -10.19 29.60 -9.03
C GLY A 269 -10.79 28.55 -8.09
N CYS A 270 -9.98 27.80 -7.35
CA CYS A 270 -10.47 26.83 -6.37
C CYS A 270 -11.38 27.52 -5.33
N PRO A 271 -12.63 27.06 -5.12
CA PRO A 271 -13.57 27.70 -4.19
C PRO A 271 -13.10 27.62 -2.73
N HIS A 272 -12.23 26.67 -2.40
CA HIS A 272 -11.66 26.51 -1.06
C HIS A 272 -10.72 27.67 -0.67
N LEU A 273 -10.18 28.42 -1.65
CA LEU A 273 -9.32 29.58 -1.38
C LEU A 273 -10.01 30.60 -0.47
N GLY A 274 -11.30 30.87 -0.70
CA GLY A 274 -12.08 31.79 0.12
C GLY A 274 -12.17 31.33 1.58
N VAL A 275 -12.40 30.03 1.80
CA VAL A 275 -12.49 29.43 3.13
C VAL A 275 -11.18 29.60 3.88
N PHE A 276 -10.05 29.22 3.29
CA PHE A 276 -8.75 29.31 3.95
C PHE A 276 -8.30 30.77 4.19
N ASN A 277 -8.66 31.70 3.31
CA ASN A 277 -8.46 33.12 3.56
C ASN A 277 -9.23 33.61 4.80
N ILE A 278 -10.46 33.15 5.00
CA ILE A 278 -11.26 33.48 6.19
C ILE A 278 -10.68 32.83 7.45
N ILE A 279 -10.30 31.56 7.39
CA ILE A 279 -9.63 30.85 8.50
C ILE A 279 -8.39 31.63 8.96
N LYS A 280 -7.53 32.03 8.01
CA LYS A 280 -6.34 32.84 8.26
C LYS A 280 -6.68 34.20 8.87
N LYS A 281 -7.64 34.93 8.27
CA LYS A 281 -8.05 36.28 8.71
C LYS A 281 -8.60 36.27 10.14
N LEU A 282 -9.37 35.24 10.49
CA LEU A 282 -9.97 35.06 11.81
C LEU A 282 -9.00 34.43 12.83
N ARG A 283 -7.82 33.98 12.40
CA ARG A 283 -6.82 33.28 13.24
C ARG A 283 -7.45 32.08 13.97
N LEU A 284 -8.21 31.29 13.21
CA LEU A 284 -8.80 30.05 13.71
C LEU A 284 -7.70 28.97 13.82
N ILE A 285 -7.94 28.01 14.69
CA ILE A 285 -7.12 26.80 14.86
C ILE A 285 -7.79 25.72 14.01
N ALA A 286 -7.23 25.42 12.85
CA ALA A 286 -7.81 24.54 11.85
C ALA A 286 -7.16 23.16 11.88
N HIS A 287 -7.94 22.15 12.26
CA HIS A 287 -7.59 20.76 12.09
C HIS A 287 -8.09 20.29 10.73
N GLY A 288 -7.19 19.97 9.82
CA GLY A 288 -7.50 19.50 8.49
C GLY A 288 -7.40 17.99 8.35
N ASP A 289 -7.91 17.50 7.23
CA ASP A 289 -7.74 16.14 6.74
C ASP A 289 -6.88 16.11 5.46
N ILE A 290 -6.59 14.90 4.99
CA ILE A 290 -5.91 14.65 3.72
C ILE A 290 -6.86 14.87 2.54
N GLY A 291 -6.49 15.77 1.64
CA GLY A 291 -7.24 16.11 0.42
C GLY A 291 -6.67 17.35 -0.28
N CYS A 292 -7.33 17.85 -1.33
CA CYS A 292 -6.91 19.10 -1.98
C CYS A 292 -6.86 20.29 -1.00
N TYR A 293 -7.69 20.23 0.04
CA TYR A 293 -7.76 21.22 1.10
C TYR A 293 -6.58 21.16 2.07
N THR A 294 -5.78 20.08 2.11
CA THR A 294 -4.49 20.05 2.82
C THR A 294 -3.53 21.12 2.30
N LEU A 295 -3.64 21.49 1.01
CA LEU A 295 -2.83 22.56 0.41
C LEU A 295 -3.09 23.93 1.04
N GLY A 296 -4.17 24.07 1.84
CA GLY A 296 -4.41 25.25 2.68
C GLY A 296 -3.37 25.47 3.77
N ALA A 297 -2.60 24.44 4.12
CA ALA A 297 -1.47 24.51 5.03
C ALA A 297 -0.26 25.24 4.42
N LEU A 298 -0.14 25.28 3.10
CA LEU A 298 1.02 25.81 2.41
C LEU A 298 0.94 27.33 2.20
N LEU A 299 2.09 27.96 1.96
CA LEU A 299 2.14 29.37 1.56
C LEU A 299 1.44 29.57 0.20
N PRO A 300 0.71 30.69 0.00
CA PRO A 300 0.59 31.83 0.91
C PRO A 300 -0.53 31.72 1.95
N LEU A 301 -1.32 30.65 1.96
CA LEU A 301 -2.49 30.51 2.84
C LEU A 301 -2.06 30.30 4.30
N ASN A 302 -1.22 29.30 4.57
CA ASN A 302 -0.73 28.96 5.91
C ASN A 302 -1.85 28.95 6.96
N ALA A 303 -2.92 28.20 6.67
CA ALA A 303 -4.22 28.30 7.34
C ALA A 303 -4.68 26.97 7.97
N MET A 304 -3.75 26.05 8.23
CA MET A 304 -4.05 24.74 8.82
C MET A 304 -2.96 24.40 9.84
N ASP A 305 -3.37 23.98 11.03
CA ASP A 305 -2.47 23.74 12.18
C ASP A 305 -2.10 22.25 12.30
N THR A 306 -2.99 21.35 11.88
CA THR A 306 -2.73 19.90 11.91
C THR A 306 -3.40 19.22 10.72
N CYS A 307 -2.78 18.15 10.23
CA CYS A 307 -3.34 17.23 9.24
C CYS A 307 -2.63 15.89 9.40
N VAL A 308 -3.35 14.84 9.78
CA VAL A 308 -2.74 13.54 10.15
C VAL A 308 -3.08 12.47 9.12
N ASP A 309 -4.35 12.11 9.02
CA ASP A 309 -4.86 11.10 8.10
C ASP A 309 -6.21 11.54 7.51
N MET A 310 -6.89 10.63 6.81
CA MET A 310 -8.26 10.87 6.35
C MET A 310 -9.25 10.57 7.49
N GLY A 311 -9.93 11.60 7.97
CA GLY A 311 -11.00 11.53 8.98
C GLY A 311 -10.58 12.03 10.37
N ALA A 312 -9.31 12.36 10.57
CA ALA A 312 -8.76 12.89 11.81
C ALA A 312 -9.30 14.27 12.20
N SER A 313 -9.69 15.12 11.25
CA SER A 313 -9.99 16.54 11.53
C SER A 313 -11.04 16.72 12.63
N VAL A 314 -12.18 16.03 12.51
CA VAL A 314 -13.33 16.18 13.41
C VAL A 314 -13.00 15.66 14.81
N GLY A 315 -12.38 14.49 14.89
CA GLY A 315 -11.98 13.89 16.17
C GLY A 315 -10.93 14.73 16.90
N THR A 316 -9.95 15.26 16.17
CA THR A 316 -8.90 16.11 16.71
C THR A 316 -9.45 17.43 17.21
N ALA A 317 -10.31 18.09 16.41
CA ALA A 317 -10.98 19.32 16.80
C ALA A 317 -11.83 19.13 18.08
N TYR A 318 -12.58 18.03 18.16
CA TYR A 318 -13.35 17.70 19.35
C TYR A 318 -12.46 17.40 20.57
N GLY A 319 -11.38 16.64 20.40
CA GLY A 319 -10.41 16.40 21.47
C GLY A 319 -9.79 17.70 22.00
N MET A 320 -9.38 18.61 21.11
CA MET A 320 -8.87 19.91 21.49
C MET A 320 -9.92 20.76 22.20
N GLN A 321 -11.19 20.64 21.80
CA GLN A 321 -12.32 21.31 22.45
C GLN A 321 -12.45 20.95 23.94
N LEU A 322 -12.19 19.69 24.30
CA LEU A 322 -12.34 19.17 25.66
C LEU A 322 -11.28 19.70 26.63
N VAL A 323 -10.07 19.96 26.13
CA VAL A 323 -8.92 20.34 26.94
C VAL A 323 -8.61 21.85 26.90
N SER A 324 -9.27 22.58 26.00
CA SER A 324 -9.01 24.01 25.78
C SER A 324 -9.88 24.92 26.64
N ASP A 325 -9.33 26.08 27.01
CA ASP A 325 -10.11 27.16 27.60
C ASP A 325 -11.22 27.69 26.66
N LYS A 326 -12.20 28.41 27.21
CA LYS A 326 -13.37 28.91 26.45
C LYS A 326 -13.00 29.82 25.25
N LYS A 327 -11.91 30.57 25.32
CA LYS A 327 -11.45 31.47 24.24
C LYS A 327 -10.81 30.67 23.12
N THR A 328 -9.98 29.68 23.46
CA THR A 328 -9.34 28.78 22.50
C THR A 328 -10.38 27.90 21.82
N ARG A 329 -11.32 27.33 22.59
CA ARG A 329 -12.43 26.52 22.09
C ARG A 329 -13.25 27.17 20.99
N LYS A 330 -13.50 28.49 21.08
CA LYS A 330 -14.26 29.26 20.08
C LYS A 330 -13.52 29.44 18.74
N ARG A 331 -12.23 29.14 18.69
CA ARG A 331 -11.38 29.28 17.51
C ARG A 331 -11.11 27.95 16.81
N VAL A 332 -11.50 26.82 17.39
CA VAL A 332 -11.23 25.49 16.84
C VAL A 332 -12.23 25.17 15.73
N VAL A 333 -11.71 24.78 14.57
CA VAL A 333 -12.50 24.30 13.42
C VAL A 333 -11.91 23.00 12.87
N ALA A 334 -12.77 22.11 12.39
CA ALA A 334 -12.38 20.97 11.57
C ALA A 334 -12.62 21.31 10.09
N VAL A 335 -11.69 20.93 9.21
CA VAL A 335 -11.78 21.14 7.76
C VAL A 335 -11.61 19.80 7.05
N ILE A 336 -12.66 19.34 6.39
CA ILE A 336 -12.75 18.03 5.77
C ILE A 336 -13.39 18.14 4.38
N GLY A 337 -12.95 17.34 3.41
CA GLY A 337 -13.61 17.27 2.10
C GLY A 337 -14.80 16.30 2.13
N ASP A 338 -15.66 16.39 1.14
CA ASP A 338 -16.78 15.47 0.90
C ASP A 338 -16.36 13.98 0.92
N SER A 339 -15.42 13.58 0.07
CA SER A 339 -14.96 12.18 -0.04
C SER A 339 -14.39 11.65 1.27
N THR A 340 -13.55 12.44 1.95
CA THR A 340 -12.99 12.11 3.26
C THR A 340 -14.06 12.07 4.36
N PHE A 341 -15.06 12.96 4.28
CA PHE A 341 -16.18 12.98 5.21
C PHE A 341 -16.97 11.67 5.16
N PHE A 342 -17.33 11.22 3.95
CA PHE A 342 -18.00 9.93 3.77
C PHE A 342 -17.11 8.73 4.11
N HIS A 343 -15.82 8.82 3.82
CA HIS A 343 -14.87 7.76 4.13
C HIS A 343 -14.76 7.52 5.65
N SER A 344 -14.51 8.55 6.45
CA SER A 344 -14.16 8.38 7.87
C SER A 344 -14.54 9.56 8.77
N GLY A 345 -15.08 10.65 8.23
CA GLY A 345 -15.50 11.82 9.01
C GLY A 345 -16.86 11.69 9.71
N ILE A 346 -17.75 10.81 9.22
CA ILE A 346 -19.10 10.63 9.80
C ILE A 346 -19.03 10.11 11.24
N THR A 347 -18.25 9.06 11.49
CA THR A 347 -18.14 8.44 12.82
C THR A 347 -17.67 9.42 13.91
N PRO A 348 -16.57 10.17 13.74
CA PRO A 348 -16.16 11.17 14.73
C PRO A 348 -17.15 12.33 14.84
N LEU A 349 -17.88 12.69 13.79
CA LEU A 349 -18.96 13.70 13.87
C LEU A 349 -20.11 13.22 14.76
N LEU A 350 -20.58 11.99 14.59
CA LEU A 350 -21.62 11.40 15.44
C LEU A 350 -21.17 11.35 16.91
N ASN A 351 -19.91 10.97 17.16
CA ASN A 351 -19.35 10.99 18.51
C ASN A 351 -19.30 12.41 19.10
N THR A 352 -18.92 13.40 18.30
CA THR A 352 -18.91 14.82 18.71
C THR A 352 -20.31 15.27 19.09
N TYR A 353 -21.33 14.95 18.28
CA TYR A 353 -22.73 15.29 18.57
C TYR A 353 -23.23 14.60 19.84
N TYR A 354 -23.02 13.30 19.97
CA TYR A 354 -23.44 12.51 21.13
C TYR A 354 -22.90 13.11 22.44
N ASN A 355 -21.65 13.57 22.43
CA ASN A 355 -21.02 14.18 23.59
C ASN A 355 -21.19 15.70 23.69
N SER A 356 -22.15 16.29 22.95
CA SER A 356 -22.46 17.73 23.00
C SER A 356 -21.26 18.64 22.68
N GLY A 357 -20.41 18.23 21.73
CA GLY A 357 -19.37 19.07 21.15
C GLY A 357 -19.95 20.34 20.50
N THR A 358 -19.18 21.42 20.52
CA THR A 358 -19.60 22.75 20.03
C THR A 358 -18.66 23.31 18.96
N GLY A 359 -17.72 22.49 18.48
CA GLY A 359 -16.80 22.87 17.41
C GLY A 359 -17.51 23.02 16.06
N THR A 360 -16.93 23.81 15.16
CA THR A 360 -17.45 23.98 13.79
C THR A 360 -16.74 23.00 12.86
N VAL A 361 -17.52 22.24 12.09
CA VAL A 361 -17.00 21.36 11.03
C VAL A 361 -17.30 21.99 9.67
N LEU A 362 -16.26 22.26 8.90
CA LEU A 362 -16.32 22.81 7.55
C LEU A 362 -16.13 21.66 6.55
N ILE A 363 -17.21 21.31 5.86
CA ILE A 363 -17.20 20.30 4.80
C ILE A 363 -17.00 21.02 3.46
N LEU A 364 -15.87 20.75 2.80
CA LEU A 364 -15.47 21.35 1.54
C LEU A 364 -15.85 20.40 0.39
N ASP A 365 -17.08 20.54 -0.08
CA ASP A 365 -17.66 19.73 -1.15
C ASP A 365 -17.26 20.26 -2.53
N ASN A 366 -16.48 19.47 -3.25
CA ASN A 366 -16.13 19.69 -4.65
C ASN A 366 -16.66 18.57 -5.58
N ARG A 367 -17.44 17.62 -5.04
CA ARG A 367 -18.02 16.48 -5.76
C ARG A 367 -16.97 15.68 -6.55
N THR A 368 -15.78 15.49 -5.99
CA THR A 368 -14.75 14.67 -6.64
C THR A 368 -13.63 14.26 -5.68
N THR A 369 -13.15 13.03 -5.84
CA THR A 369 -11.88 12.62 -5.22
C THR A 369 -10.70 13.09 -6.10
N ALA A 370 -10.42 14.40 -6.06
CA ALA A 370 -9.54 15.06 -7.03
C ALA A 370 -8.08 14.59 -7.00
N MET A 371 -7.46 14.46 -5.82
CA MET A 371 -6.02 14.14 -5.72
C MET A 371 -5.65 12.70 -6.16
N THR A 372 -6.64 11.82 -6.34
CA THR A 372 -6.40 10.40 -6.69
C THR A 372 -6.88 10.07 -8.11
N GLY A 373 -6.94 11.07 -8.99
CA GLY A 373 -7.28 10.89 -10.40
C GLY A 373 -8.78 11.01 -10.69
N HIS A 374 -9.50 11.88 -9.98
CA HIS A 374 -10.93 12.16 -10.19
C HIS A 374 -11.82 10.92 -10.09
N GLN A 375 -11.56 10.06 -9.10
CA GLN A 375 -12.41 8.90 -8.85
C GLN A 375 -13.83 9.35 -8.46
N GLY A 376 -14.81 8.48 -8.71
CA GLY A 376 -16.20 8.71 -8.30
C GLY A 376 -16.28 9.04 -6.81
N HIS A 377 -17.08 10.05 -6.47
CA HIS A 377 -17.33 10.46 -5.09
C HIS A 377 -18.63 9.81 -4.58
N PRO A 378 -18.76 9.56 -3.27
CA PRO A 378 -20.01 9.11 -2.65
C PRO A 378 -21.17 10.10 -2.76
#